data_AF-A0A951KLE4-F1
#
_entry.id   AF-A0A951KLE4-F1
#
_cell.length_a   1.000
_cell.length_b   1.000
_cell.length_c   1.000
_cell.angle_alpha   90.00
_cell.angle_beta   90.00
_cell.angle_gamma   90.00
#
_symmetry.space_group_name_H-M   'P 1'
#
loop_
_entity.id
_entity.type
_entity.pdbx_description
1 polymer ?
#
loop_
_entity_poly.entity_id
_entity_poly.type
_entity_poly.pdbx_seq_one_letter_code
_entity_poly.pdbx_strand_id
1 'polypeptide(L)' 'MQAVTLDEAKNRLVDLVEAAISGETVVITKDGQQIQLVPVLQQSQHPQFGSARGQIWMADDFDDSLPDFDEYMR' A
#
# COMPACT_ATOMS: atom_id res chain seq x y z
N MET A 1 -10.44 15.33 -17.36
CA MET A 1 -10.73 16.15 -16.16
C MET A 1 -12.20 16.50 -16.22
N GLN A 2 -12.98 15.97 -15.29
CA GLN A 2 -14.44 16.12 -15.27
C GLN A 2 -14.87 16.84 -14.00
N ALA A 3 -15.63 17.91 -14.13
CA ALA A 3 -16.18 18.67 -12.99
C ALA A 3 -17.70 18.56 -13.00
N VAL A 4 -18.29 18.18 -11.87
CA VAL A 4 -19.74 18.01 -11.71
C VAL A 4 -20.22 18.61 -10.39
N THR A 5 -21.49 18.94 -10.31
CA THR A 5 -22.15 19.29 -9.04
C THR A 5 -22.44 18.03 -8.22
N LEU A 6 -22.66 18.18 -6.91
CA LEU A 6 -23.03 17.05 -6.05
C LEU A 6 -24.33 16.38 -6.51
N ASP A 7 -25.32 17.14 -6.99
CA ASP A 7 -26.59 16.58 -7.45
C ASP A 7 -26.45 15.76 -8.75
N GLU A 8 -25.63 16.21 -9.69
CA GLU A 8 -25.27 15.42 -10.87
C GLU A 8 -24.49 14.16 -10.49
N ALA A 9 -23.57 14.29 -9.52
CA ALA A 9 -22.75 13.19 -9.07
C ALA A 9 -23.57 12.05 -8.45
N LYS A 10 -24.66 12.34 -7.73
CA LYS A 10 -25.54 11.31 -7.13
C LYS A 10 -26.07 10.32 -8.17
N ASN A 11 -26.46 10.82 -9.34
CA ASN A 11 -27.04 10.00 -10.41
C ASN A 11 -25.99 9.30 -11.28
N ARG A 12 -24.76 9.82 -11.31
CA ARG A 12 -23.66 9.35 -12.17
C ARG A 12 -22.49 8.78 -11.36
N LEU A 13 -22.69 8.45 -10.09
CA LEU A 13 -21.61 8.12 -9.18
C LEU A 13 -20.79 6.93 -9.67
N VAL A 14 -21.45 5.92 -10.25
CA VAL A 14 -20.79 4.72 -10.80
C VAL A 14 -19.78 5.11 -11.89
N ASP A 15 -20.21 5.86 -12.91
CA ASP A 15 -19.34 6.30 -14.01
C ASP A 15 -18.19 7.18 -13.52
N LEU A 16 -18.45 8.06 -12.55
CA LEU A 16 -17.44 8.94 -11.96
C LEU A 16 -16.38 8.19 -11.17
N VAL A 17 -16.78 7.11 -10.48
CA VAL A 17 -15.85 6.23 -9.76
C VAL A 17 -14.98 5.46 -10.76
N GLU A 18 -15.56 4.89 -11.80
CA GLU A 18 -14.80 4.20 -12.86
C GLU A 18 -13.79 5.13 -13.54
N ALA A 19 -14.22 6.36 -13.87
CA ALA A 19 -13.32 7.39 -14.39
C ALA A 19 -12.16 7.67 -13.43
N ALA A 20 -12.43 7.86 -12.14
CA ALA A 20 -11.40 8.07 -11.13
C ALA A 20 -10.44 6.87 -10.99
N ILE A 21 -10.95 5.64 -11.01
CA ILE A 21 -10.15 4.41 -10.97
C ILE A 21 -9.24 4.31 -12.20
N SER A 22 -9.74 4.68 -13.38
CA SER A 22 -8.95 4.71 -14.62
C SER A 22 -7.86 5.79 -14.65
N GLY A 23 -7.77 6.62 -13.61
CA GLY A 23 -6.78 7.69 -13.48
C GLY A 23 -7.26 9.06 -13.95
N GLU A 24 -8.55 9.21 -14.29
CA GLU A 24 -9.10 10.52 -14.61
C GLU A 24 -9.32 11.38 -13.36
N THR A 25 -8.97 12.67 -13.45
CA THR A 25 -9.29 13.65 -12.40
C THR A 25 -10.76 14.01 -12.43
N VAL A 26 -11.49 13.63 -11.37
CA VAL A 26 -12.91 13.97 -11.18
C VAL A 26 -13.05 14.94 -10.00
N VAL A 27 -13.70 16.09 -10.23
CA VAL A 27 -13.97 17.12 -9.24
C VAL A 27 -15.48 17.23 -9.00
N ILE A 28 -15.91 17.18 -7.75
CA ILE A 28 -17.30 17.39 -7.34
C ILE A 28 -17.39 18.72 -6.61
N THR A 29 -18.36 19.56 -6.98
CA THR A 29 -18.64 20.83 -6.31
C THR A 29 -19.89 20.71 -5.44
N LYS A 30 -19.79 21.11 -4.17
CA LYS A 30 -20.89 21.18 -3.20
C LYS A 30 -20.85 22.56 -2.53
N ASP A 31 -21.93 23.33 -2.64
CA ASP A 31 -22.08 24.62 -1.95
C ASP A 31 -20.86 25.57 -2.13
N GLY A 32 -20.27 25.57 -3.33
CA GLY A 32 -19.07 26.36 -3.66
C GLY A 32 -17.74 25.74 -3.24
N GLN A 33 -17.74 24.63 -2.50
CA GLN A 33 -16.55 23.86 -2.14
C GLN A 33 -16.28 22.78 -3.19
N GLN A 34 -15.02 22.63 -3.59
CA GLN A 34 -14.57 21.60 -4.53
C GLN A 34 -13.89 20.45 -3.77
N ILE A 35 -14.25 19.22 -4.13
CA ILE A 35 -13.61 17.98 -3.66
C ILE A 35 -13.18 17.16 -4.87
N GLN A 36 -12.15 16.33 -4.74
CA GLN A 36 -11.67 15.47 -5.82
C GLN A 36 -11.92 14.00 -5.48
N LEU A 37 -12.42 13.23 -6.44
CA LEU A 37 -12.43 11.77 -6.38
C LEU A 37 -11.06 11.27 -6.82
N VAL A 38 -10.41 10.51 -5.94
CA VAL A 38 -9.13 9.86 -6.19
C VAL A 38 -9.21 8.40 -5.77
N PRO A 39 -8.62 7.46 -6.54
CA PRO A 39 -8.55 6.08 -6.12
C PRO A 39 -7.63 5.96 -4.90
N VAL A 40 -8.08 5.21 -3.89
CA VAL A 40 -7.25 4.86 -2.74
C VAL A 40 -6.41 3.66 -3.15
N LEU A 41 -5.16 3.91 -3.55
CA LEU A 41 -4.20 2.85 -3.81
C LEU A 41 -3.78 2.27 -2.45
N GLN A 42 -4.11 1.00 -2.21
CA GLN A 42 -3.46 0.27 -1.14
C GLN A 42 -1.98 0.21 -1.48
N GLN A 43 -1.14 0.92 -0.72
CA GLN A 43 0.29 0.70 -0.78
C GLN A 43 0.51 -0.72 -0.27
N SER A 44 0.72 -1.66 -1.18
CA SER A 44 1.29 -2.94 -0.81
C SER A 44 2.63 -2.61 -0.16
N GLN A 45 2.73 -2.80 1.17
CA GLN A 45 4.00 -2.68 1.85
C GLN A 45 4.87 -3.83 1.35
N HIS A 46 5.71 -3.54 0.37
CA HIS A 46 6.71 -4.49 -0.07
C HIS A 46 7.81 -4.49 1.00
N PRO A 47 8.21 -5.67 1.52
CA PRO A 47 9.35 -5.72 2.41
C PRO A 47 10.57 -5.16 1.67
N GLN A 48 11.25 -4.19 2.28
CA GLN A 48 12.54 -3.75 1.78
C GLN A 48 13.58 -4.80 2.19
N PHE A 49 14.06 -5.59 1.23
CA PHE A 49 15.11 -6.57 1.49
C PHE A 49 16.36 -5.90 2.07
N GLY A 50 16.86 -6.43 3.18
CA GLY A 50 18.01 -5.87 3.88
C GLY A 50 17.70 -4.66 4.76
N SER A 51 16.44 -4.36 5.07
CA SER A 51 16.04 -3.27 5.98
C SER A 51 16.64 -3.36 7.38
N ALA A 52 17.04 -4.55 7.82
CA ALA A 52 17.70 -4.81 9.11
C ALA A 52 19.25 -4.83 9.04
N ARG A 53 19.86 -4.40 7.93
CA ARG A 53 21.33 -4.36 7.79
C ARG A 53 21.94 -3.51 8.92
N GLY A 54 22.87 -4.10 9.67
CA GLY A 54 23.56 -3.44 10.78
C GLY A 54 22.74 -3.34 12.08
N GLN A 55 21.51 -3.85 12.10
CA GLN A 55 20.67 -3.92 13.31
C GLN A 55 20.70 -5.31 13.96
N ILE A 56 21.36 -6.28 13.31
CA ILE A 56 21.49 -7.65 13.77
C ILE A 56 22.93 -7.86 14.23
N TRP A 57 23.09 -8.38 15.44
CA TRP A 57 24.32 -8.95 15.93
C TRP A 57 24.18 -10.48 15.91
N MET A 58 25.20 -11.16 15.41
CA MET A 58 25.30 -12.61 15.38
C MET A 58 26.55 -12.98 16.18
N ALA A 59 26.43 -13.97 17.05
CA ALA A 59 27.57 -14.47 17.82
C ALA A 59 28.54 -15.21 16.90
N ASP A 60 29.84 -15.19 17.23
CA ASP A 60 30.89 -15.81 16.40
C ASP A 60 30.75 -17.34 16.32
N ASP A 61 30.09 -17.95 17.30
CA ASP A 61 29.82 -19.38 17.44
C ASP A 61 28.42 -19.78 16.92
N PHE A 62 27.70 -18.88 16.24
CA PHE A 62 26.32 -19.16 15.82
C PHE A 62 26.17 -20.39 14.91
N ASP A 63 27.15 -20.61 14.03
CA ASP A 63 27.18 -21.75 13.12
C ASP A 63 27.79 -23.02 13.75
N ASP A 64 28.26 -22.95 15.00
CA ASP A 64 28.85 -24.09 15.68
C ASP A 64 27.77 -25.15 16.03
N SER A 65 28.19 -26.41 16.01
CA SER A 65 27.31 -27.53 16.38
C SER A 65 26.97 -27.48 17.87
N LEU A 66 25.70 -27.67 18.19
CA LEU A 66 25.26 -27.84 19.57
C LEU A 66 25.70 -29.22 20.10
N PRO A 67 26.25 -29.32 21.34
CA PRO A 67 26.72 -30.60 21.90
C PRO A 67 25.66 -31.70 21.92
N ASP A 68 24.39 -31.33 22.13
CA ASP A 68 23.27 -32.27 22.16
C ASP A 68 22.97 -32.88 20.77
N PHE A 69 23.55 -32.35 19.69
CA PHE A 69 23.38 -32.83 18.33
C PHE A 69 24.50 -33.79 17.88
N ASP A 70 25.53 -34.04 18.71
CA ASP A 70 26.66 -34.92 18.39
C ASP A 70 26.22 -36.35 18.04
N GLU A 71 25.11 -36.83 18.62
CA GLU A 71 24.55 -38.15 18.35
C GLU A 71 24.04 -38.30 16.90
N TYR A 72 23.65 -37.19 16.26
CA TYR A 72 23.01 -37.16 14.95
C TYR A 72 23.97 -36.83 13.79
N MET A 73 25.23 -36.45 14.09
CA MET A 73 26.25 -36.10 13.10
C MET A 73 27.15 -37.29 12.70
N ARG A 74 26.74 -38.52 13.00
CA ARG A 74 27.46 -39.77 12.70
C ARG A 74 27.05 -40.43 11.39
#